data_AF-A0A3N5RUB3-F1
#
_entry.id   AF-A0A3N5RUB3-F1
#
_cell.length_a   1.000
_cell.length_b   1.000
_cell.length_c   1.000
_cell.angle_alpha   90.00
_cell.angle_beta   90.00
_cell.angle_gamma   90.00
#
_symmetry.space_group_name_H-M   'P 1'
#
loop_
_entity.id
_entity.type
_entity.pdbx_description
1 polymer ?
#
loop_
_entity_poly.entity_id
_entity_poly.type
_entity_poly.pdbx_seq_one_letter_code
_entity_poly.pdbx_strand_id
1 'polypeptide(L)'
;MEHNVWTESLLEAVALVGEEGRATVDLLRARRTKIGFKQARPSIGAFWTVFGNIRLNSRYYTYETPLDDLRIKTLIIHEARHLQQGMAVALSVFGELDAWQLEFGIYYRIRRSYPHRAIAELMTLPLGYDRAVLKKAASLMQAYAGKGYRVDLLPLLPLNKEIKYWITRQ
;
A
#
# COMPACT_ATOMS: atom_id res chain seq x y z
N MET A 1 19.13 18.24 -4.92
CA MET A 1 17.84 18.81 -4.44
C MET A 1 17.80 18.64 -2.93
N GLU A 2 17.43 19.68 -2.18
CA GLU A 2 17.27 19.51 -0.74
C GLU A 2 16.10 18.56 -0.43
N HIS A 3 16.22 17.78 0.65
CA HIS A 3 15.25 16.76 1.03
C HIS A 3 13.82 17.31 1.13
N ASN A 4 13.65 18.47 1.78
CA ASN A 4 12.34 19.09 1.98
C ASN A 4 11.71 19.52 0.65
N VAL A 5 12.50 20.10 -0.24
CA VAL A 5 12.04 20.52 -1.59
C VAL A 5 11.59 19.28 -2.38
N TRP A 6 12.37 18.20 -2.32
CA TRP A 6 11.98 16.95 -2.98
C TRP A 6 10.68 16.37 -2.41
N THR A 7 10.53 16.34 -1.08
CA THR A 7 9.31 15.82 -0.44
C THR A 7 8.08 16.64 -0.80
N GLU A 8 8.15 17.98 -0.77
CA GLU A 8 7.00 18.80 -1.16
C GLU A 8 6.64 18.61 -2.63
N SER A 9 7.62 18.58 -3.54
CA SER A 9 7.37 18.30 -4.96
C SER A 9 6.73 16.91 -5.17
N LEU A 10 7.16 15.89 -4.41
CA LEU A 10 6.53 14.57 -4.45
C LEU A 10 5.08 14.62 -3.97
N LEU A 11 4.80 15.32 -2.87
CA LEU A 11 3.45 15.46 -2.33
C LEU A 11 2.54 16.23 -3.28
N GLU A 12 3.04 17.29 -3.92
CA GLU A 12 2.32 17.99 -4.98
C GLU A 12 1.97 17.04 -6.13
N ALA A 13 2.94 16.25 -6.60
CA ALA A 13 2.72 15.27 -7.66
C ALA A 13 1.72 14.18 -7.28
N VAL A 14 1.68 13.77 -6.00
CA VAL A 14 0.67 12.84 -5.44
C VAL A 14 -0.71 13.50 -5.40
N ALA A 15 -0.83 14.77 -5.00
CA ALA A 15 -2.09 15.49 -4.94
C ALA A 15 -2.80 15.56 -6.31
N LEU A 16 -2.03 15.58 -7.40
CA LEU A 16 -2.53 15.62 -8.78
C LEU A 16 -3.18 14.31 -9.25
N VAL A 17 -3.03 13.21 -8.51
CA VAL A 17 -3.56 11.89 -8.89
C VAL A 17 -5.08 11.79 -8.74
N GLY A 18 -5.68 12.64 -7.90
CA GLY A 18 -7.12 12.68 -7.66
C GLY A 18 -7.47 13.03 -6.23
N GLU A 19 -8.73 12.79 -5.85
CA GLU A 19 -9.22 13.00 -4.48
C GLU A 19 -8.45 12.16 -3.46
N GLU A 20 -8.13 10.92 -3.81
CA GLU A 20 -7.36 9.99 -2.98
C GLU A 20 -5.94 10.51 -2.73
N GLY A 21 -5.34 11.15 -3.76
CA GLY A 21 -4.03 11.79 -3.67
C GLY A 21 -4.05 13.02 -2.76
N ARG A 22 -5.06 13.89 -2.88
CA ARG A 22 -5.24 15.05 -1.99
C ARG A 22 -5.44 14.63 -0.54
N ALA A 23 -6.36 13.70 -0.30
CA ALA A 23 -6.62 13.17 1.04
C ALA A 23 -5.36 12.53 1.66
N THR A 24 -4.55 11.84 0.84
CA THR A 24 -3.25 11.32 1.27
C THR A 24 -2.33 12.43 1.71
N VAL A 25 -2.15 13.49 0.91
CA VAL A 25 -1.24 14.60 1.24
C VAL A 25 -1.69 15.32 2.51
N ASP A 26 -2.99 15.57 2.67
CA ASP A 26 -3.54 16.20 3.86
C ASP A 26 -3.27 15.37 5.12
N LEU A 27 -3.46 14.05 5.04
CA LEU A 27 -3.14 13.12 6.13
C LEU A 27 -1.66 13.17 6.51
N LEU A 28 -0.77 13.08 5.52
CA LEU A 28 0.68 13.05 5.74
C LEU A 28 1.19 14.38 6.34
N ARG A 29 0.66 15.52 5.86
CA ARG A 29 0.96 16.85 6.41
C ARG A 29 0.44 17.00 7.84
N ALA A 30 -0.82 16.64 8.09
CA ALA A 30 -1.43 16.72 9.42
C ALA A 30 -0.65 15.89 10.46
N ARG A 31 -0.16 14.72 10.06
CA ARG A 31 0.64 13.82 10.92
C ARG A 31 2.14 14.14 10.94
N ARG A 32 2.59 15.13 10.15
CA ARG A 32 4.01 15.45 9.95
C ARG A 32 4.83 14.20 9.59
N THR A 33 4.24 13.34 8.75
CA THR A 33 4.85 12.09 8.31
C THR A 33 6.11 12.38 7.51
N LYS A 34 7.24 11.76 7.91
CA LYS A 34 8.49 11.87 7.14
C LYS A 34 8.49 10.81 6.04
N ILE A 35 8.92 11.23 4.85
CA ILE A 35 9.15 10.34 3.70
C ILE A 35 10.65 10.27 3.48
N GLY A 36 11.20 9.10 3.22
CA GLY A 36 12.61 8.99 2.86
C GLY A 36 12.95 7.65 2.24
N PHE A 37 14.24 7.37 2.11
CA PHE A 37 14.71 6.14 1.49
C PHE A 37 15.27 5.18 2.54
N LYS A 38 15.08 3.88 2.32
CA LYS A 38 15.76 2.82 3.08
C LYS A 38 15.83 1.55 2.24
N GLN A 39 16.98 0.88 2.24
CA GLN A 39 17.13 -0.36 1.50
C GLN A 39 16.25 -1.46 2.14
N ALA A 40 15.44 -2.13 1.31
CA ALA A 40 14.59 -3.24 1.71
C ALA A 40 14.75 -4.44 0.76
N ARG A 41 13.98 -5.51 0.97
CA ARG A 41 13.96 -6.69 0.09
C ARG A 41 13.40 -6.31 -1.30
N PRO A 42 13.77 -7.00 -2.39
CA PRO A 42 13.27 -6.70 -3.73
C PRO A 42 11.75 -6.69 -3.90
N SER A 43 11.04 -7.51 -3.12
CA SER A 43 9.57 -7.59 -3.15
C SER A 43 8.85 -6.39 -2.53
N ILE A 44 9.57 -5.41 -1.96
CA ILE A 44 9.02 -4.26 -1.24
C ILE A 44 9.33 -3.00 -2.04
N GLY A 45 8.30 -2.27 -2.49
CA GLY A 45 8.46 -0.99 -3.18
C GLY A 45 8.57 0.19 -2.21
N ALA A 46 7.68 0.23 -1.23
CA ALA A 46 7.67 1.15 -0.12
C ALA A 46 7.20 0.43 1.14
N PHE A 47 7.32 1.07 2.30
CA PHE A 47 6.73 0.59 3.55
C PHE A 47 6.50 1.74 4.53
N TRP A 48 5.38 1.70 5.22
CA TRP A 48 5.11 2.49 6.40
C TRP A 48 5.86 1.93 7.63
N THR A 49 6.00 2.76 8.65
CA THR A 49 6.65 2.39 9.92
C THR A 49 5.69 2.65 11.08
N VAL A 50 5.85 1.90 12.18
CA VAL A 50 5.03 2.05 13.39
C VAL A 50 5.03 3.47 13.96
N PHE A 51 6.07 4.27 13.68
CA PHE A 51 6.17 5.68 14.06
C PHE A 51 5.57 6.65 13.03
N GLY A 52 4.80 6.16 12.06
CA GLY A 52 4.06 7.01 11.12
C GLY A 52 4.89 7.58 9.96
N ASN A 53 6.08 7.06 9.70
CA ASN A 53 6.93 7.46 8.57
C ASN A 53 6.79 6.49 7.39
N ILE A 54 7.01 7.00 6.17
CA ILE A 54 7.04 6.20 4.94
C ILE A 54 8.47 6.08 4.43
N ARG A 55 8.86 4.90 3.97
CA ARG A 55 10.16 4.63 3.37
C ARG A 55 10.00 4.02 1.98
N LEU A 56 10.55 4.68 0.97
CA LEU A 56 10.71 4.13 -0.36
C LEU A 56 11.94 3.22 -0.39
N ASN A 57 11.85 2.10 -1.10
CA ASN A 57 12.97 1.18 -1.22
C ASN A 57 14.06 1.81 -2.10
N SER A 58 15.23 2.06 -1.51
CA SER A 58 16.36 2.70 -2.19
C SER A 58 16.98 1.87 -3.32
N ARG A 59 16.55 0.62 -3.51
CA ARG A 59 16.91 -0.21 -4.68
C ARG A 59 16.24 0.29 -5.97
N TYR A 60 15.09 0.95 -5.85
CA TYR A 60 14.26 1.35 -6.98
C TYR A 60 14.07 2.86 -7.07
N TYR A 61 14.16 3.55 -5.92
CA TYR A 61 13.84 4.95 -5.82
C TYR A 61 14.99 5.75 -5.22
N THR A 62 15.23 6.92 -5.80
CA THR A 62 16.22 7.89 -5.37
C THR A 62 15.66 9.30 -5.52
N TYR A 63 16.45 10.33 -5.22
CA TYR A 63 16.04 11.72 -5.44
C TYR A 63 15.89 12.06 -6.93
N GLU A 64 16.50 11.27 -7.81
CA GLU A 64 16.45 11.40 -9.26
C GLU A 64 15.28 10.64 -9.89
N THR A 65 14.52 9.86 -9.11
CA THR A 65 13.31 9.21 -9.62
C THR A 65 12.32 10.25 -10.14
N PRO A 66 11.82 10.11 -11.39
CA PRO A 66 10.84 11.03 -11.94
C PRO A 66 9.59 11.10 -11.06
N LEU A 67 9.24 12.31 -10.61
CA LEU A 67 8.07 12.52 -9.77
C LEU A 67 6.75 12.39 -10.53
N ASP A 68 6.79 12.35 -11.87
CA ASP A 68 5.64 12.04 -12.70
C ASP A 68 5.33 10.54 -12.79
N ASP A 69 6.26 9.67 -12.37
CA ASP A 69 6.07 8.23 -12.31
C ASP A 69 4.83 7.88 -11.47
N LEU A 70 3.89 7.17 -12.10
CA LEU A 70 2.65 6.79 -11.45
C LEU A 70 2.91 5.82 -10.28
N ARG A 71 3.92 4.95 -10.39
CA ARG A 71 4.19 3.91 -9.39
C ARG A 71 4.62 4.50 -8.05
N ILE A 72 5.51 5.49 -8.05
CA ILE A 72 5.92 6.14 -6.79
C ILE A 72 4.73 6.87 -6.15
N LYS A 73 3.88 7.53 -6.95
CA LYS A 73 2.70 8.23 -6.43
C LYS A 73 1.70 7.26 -5.80
N THR A 74 1.38 6.16 -6.48
CA THR A 74 0.41 5.19 -5.97
C THR A 74 0.97 4.43 -4.76
N LEU A 75 2.28 4.20 -4.68
CA LEU A 75 2.93 3.68 -3.47
C LEU A 75 2.77 4.61 -2.26
N ILE A 76 2.94 5.92 -2.43
CA ILE A 76 2.73 6.84 -1.30
C ILE A 76 1.29 6.78 -0.80
N ILE A 77 0.31 6.69 -1.71
CA ILE A 77 -1.11 6.53 -1.38
C ILE A 77 -1.36 5.20 -0.65
N HIS A 78 -0.75 4.12 -1.12
CA HIS A 78 -0.80 2.80 -0.50
C HIS A 78 -0.29 2.82 0.95
N GLU A 79 0.91 3.35 1.17
CA GLU A 79 1.49 3.41 2.52
C GLU A 79 0.71 4.36 3.44
N ALA A 80 0.19 5.46 2.90
CA ALA A 80 -0.69 6.35 3.65
C ALA A 80 -2.00 5.66 4.06
N ARG A 81 -2.53 4.76 3.21
CA ARG A 81 -3.71 3.95 3.55
C ARG A 81 -3.44 3.06 4.76
N HIS A 82 -2.27 2.43 4.85
CA HIS A 82 -1.88 1.69 6.05
C HIS A 82 -1.79 2.57 7.29
N LEU A 83 -1.25 3.78 7.17
CA LEU A 83 -1.24 4.74 8.28
C LEU A 83 -2.66 5.13 8.71
N GLN A 84 -3.60 5.27 7.77
CA GLN A 84 -5.01 5.56 8.06
C GLN A 84 -5.70 4.39 8.76
N GLN A 85 -5.47 3.16 8.30
CA GLN A 85 -6.00 1.91 8.86
C GLN A 85 -5.54 1.66 10.30
N GLY A 86 -4.31 2.05 10.61
CA GLY A 86 -3.64 1.73 11.87
C GLY A 86 -3.14 0.29 11.92
N MET A 87 -2.19 0.03 12.83
CA MET A 87 -1.40 -1.20 12.86
C MET A 87 -2.25 -2.49 12.92
N ALA A 88 -3.35 -2.49 13.68
CA ALA A 88 -4.19 -3.68 13.85
C ALA A 88 -4.88 -4.15 12.57
N VAL A 89 -5.14 -3.22 11.64
CA VAL A 89 -5.76 -3.52 10.34
C VAL A 89 -4.67 -3.65 9.27
N ALA A 90 -3.70 -2.74 9.25
CA ALA A 90 -2.62 -2.73 8.25
C ALA A 90 -1.79 -4.02 8.26
N LEU A 91 -1.51 -4.60 9.43
CA LEU A 91 -0.82 -5.89 9.54
C LEU A 91 -1.77 -7.08 9.38
N SER A 92 -2.58 -7.08 8.31
CA SER A 92 -3.44 -8.20 7.93
C SER A 92 -3.62 -8.28 6.42
N VAL A 93 -3.96 -9.46 5.90
CA VAL A 93 -4.27 -9.63 4.46
C VAL A 93 -5.45 -8.74 4.03
N PHE A 94 -6.41 -8.51 4.92
CA PHE A 94 -7.50 -7.55 4.68
C PHE A 94 -6.98 -6.13 4.49
N GLY A 95 -6.05 -5.68 5.35
CA GLY A 95 -5.47 -4.33 5.26
C GLY A 95 -4.66 -4.14 3.98
N GLU A 96 -3.88 -5.16 3.61
CA GLU A 96 -3.20 -5.24 2.32
C GLU A 96 -4.18 -5.20 1.15
N LEU A 97 -5.27 -5.99 1.17
CA LEU A 97 -6.25 -6.02 0.08
C LEU A 97 -6.87 -4.65 -0.16
N ASP A 98 -7.28 -3.96 0.90
CA ASP A 98 -7.81 -2.59 0.83
C ASP A 98 -6.78 -1.61 0.24
N ALA A 99 -5.52 -1.66 0.69
CA ALA A 99 -4.46 -0.79 0.17
C ALA A 99 -4.12 -1.07 -1.31
N TRP A 100 -4.02 -2.35 -1.69
CA TRP A 100 -3.81 -2.76 -3.07
C TRP A 100 -4.98 -2.37 -3.98
N GLN A 101 -6.21 -2.53 -3.53
CA GLN A 101 -7.39 -2.16 -4.32
C GLN A 101 -7.46 -0.65 -4.55
N LEU A 102 -7.12 0.15 -3.54
CA LEU A 102 -6.98 1.59 -3.70
C LEU A 102 -5.88 1.94 -4.72
N GLU A 103 -4.69 1.35 -4.56
CA GLU A 103 -3.54 1.60 -5.42
C GLU A 103 -3.85 1.29 -6.89
N PHE A 104 -4.32 0.08 -7.17
CA PHE A 104 -4.54 -0.39 -8.54
C PHE A 104 -5.83 0.16 -9.15
N GLY A 105 -6.81 0.55 -8.34
CA GLY A 105 -7.97 1.31 -8.80
C GLY A 105 -7.57 2.65 -9.41
N ILE A 106 -6.67 3.38 -8.75
CA ILE A 106 -6.08 4.62 -9.27
C ILE A 106 -5.24 4.33 -10.52
N TYR A 107 -4.40 3.29 -10.49
CA TYR A 107 -3.58 2.90 -11.62
C TYR A 107 -4.43 2.65 -12.87
N TYR A 108 -5.52 1.89 -12.73
CA TYR A 108 -6.46 1.62 -13.82
C TYR A 108 -7.20 2.87 -14.30
N ARG A 109 -7.62 3.76 -13.41
CA ARG A 109 -8.25 5.03 -13.79
C ARG A 109 -7.38 5.84 -14.75
N ILE A 110 -6.07 5.85 -14.52
CA ILE A 110 -5.10 6.64 -15.30
C ILE A 110 -4.61 5.88 -16.54
N ARG A 111 -4.24 4.59 -16.40
CA ARG A 111 -3.64 3.79 -17.49
C ARG A 111 -4.64 2.98 -18.31
N ARG A 112 -5.91 2.93 -17.87
CA ARG A 112 -7.01 2.13 -18.45
C ARG A 112 -6.69 0.64 -18.60
N SER A 113 -5.71 0.16 -17.85
CA SER A 113 -5.23 -1.22 -17.87
C SER A 113 -4.57 -1.57 -16.54
N TYR A 114 -4.65 -2.85 -16.17
CA TYR A 114 -3.89 -3.40 -15.05
C TYR A 114 -2.54 -3.91 -15.52
N PRO A 115 -1.48 -3.81 -14.71
CA PRO A 115 -0.14 -4.24 -15.12
C PRO A 115 0.00 -5.76 -15.19
N HIS A 116 -0.93 -6.53 -14.61
CA HIS A 116 -0.87 -7.99 -14.59
C HIS A 116 -2.26 -8.61 -14.39
N ARG A 117 -2.47 -9.82 -14.93
CA ARG A 117 -3.76 -10.55 -14.80
C ARG A 117 -4.18 -10.79 -13.35
N ALA A 118 -3.20 -11.06 -12.47
CA ALA A 118 -3.49 -11.31 -11.05
C ALA A 118 -4.01 -10.05 -10.35
N ILE A 119 -3.57 -8.86 -10.78
CA ILE A 119 -4.12 -7.59 -10.29
C ILE A 119 -5.55 -7.41 -10.79
N ALA A 120 -5.80 -7.67 -12.08
CA ALA A 120 -7.16 -7.59 -12.62
C ALA A 120 -8.13 -8.48 -11.85
N GLU A 121 -7.71 -9.70 -11.50
CA GLU A 121 -8.50 -10.61 -10.67
C GLU A 121 -8.60 -10.15 -9.20
N LEU A 122 -7.53 -9.60 -8.61
CA LEU A 122 -7.54 -9.06 -7.25
C LEU A 122 -8.59 -7.94 -7.10
N MET A 123 -8.73 -7.12 -8.13
CA MET A 123 -9.66 -6.00 -8.18
C MET A 123 -11.14 -6.41 -8.29
N THR A 124 -11.44 -7.67 -8.62
CA THR A 124 -12.83 -8.18 -8.60
C THR A 124 -13.22 -8.79 -7.27
N LEU A 125 -12.28 -8.99 -6.35
CA LEU A 125 -12.58 -9.57 -5.04
C LEU A 125 -13.36 -8.58 -4.17
N PRO A 126 -14.41 -9.02 -3.47
CA PRO A 126 -15.11 -8.16 -2.54
C PRO A 126 -14.21 -7.84 -1.34
N LEU A 127 -14.18 -6.57 -0.93
CA LEU A 127 -13.51 -6.18 0.30
C LEU A 127 -14.39 -6.57 1.50
N GLY A 128 -14.00 -7.64 2.20
CA GLY A 128 -14.77 -8.19 3.32
C GLY A 128 -13.96 -9.17 4.17
N TYR A 129 -14.62 -9.77 5.15
CA TYR A 129 -13.98 -10.66 6.14
C TYR A 129 -14.08 -12.16 5.78
N ASP A 130 -14.46 -12.48 4.55
CA ASP A 130 -14.49 -13.87 4.09
C ASP A 130 -13.04 -14.41 3.97
N ARG A 131 -12.72 -15.42 4.78
CA ARG A 131 -11.38 -16.00 4.83
C ARG A 131 -10.97 -16.67 3.52
N ALA A 132 -11.91 -17.24 2.76
CA ALA A 132 -11.60 -17.83 1.46
C ALA A 132 -11.23 -16.74 0.44
N VAL A 133 -11.96 -15.63 0.43
CA VAL A 133 -11.63 -14.44 -0.38
C VAL A 133 -10.26 -13.89 0.01
N LEU A 134 -9.97 -13.75 1.31
CA LEU A 134 -8.69 -13.22 1.78
C LEU A 134 -7.51 -14.16 1.44
N LYS A 135 -7.69 -15.49 1.54
CA LYS A 135 -6.67 -16.45 1.07
C LYS A 135 -6.41 -16.33 -0.43
N LYS A 136 -7.47 -16.11 -1.22
CA LYS A 136 -7.35 -15.88 -2.66
C LYS A 136 -6.62 -14.56 -2.93
N ALA A 137 -6.94 -13.49 -2.21
CA ALA A 137 -6.24 -12.22 -2.29
C ALA A 137 -4.74 -12.36 -2.03
N ALA A 138 -4.34 -13.03 -0.94
CA ALA A 138 -2.94 -13.29 -0.63
C ALA A 138 -2.22 -14.05 -1.76
N SER A 139 -2.87 -15.06 -2.33
CA SER A 139 -2.33 -15.81 -3.47
C SER A 139 -2.10 -14.93 -4.70
N LEU A 140 -3.05 -14.04 -5.02
CA LEU A 140 -2.95 -13.12 -6.16
C LEU A 140 -1.89 -12.03 -5.96
N MET A 141 -1.76 -11.49 -4.75
CA MET A 141 -0.68 -10.55 -4.41
C MET A 141 0.69 -11.21 -4.59
N GLN A 142 0.86 -12.47 -4.14
CA GLN A 142 2.09 -13.23 -4.37
C GLN A 142 2.32 -13.58 -5.84
N ALA A 143 1.26 -13.81 -6.62
CA ALA A 143 1.39 -14.06 -8.05
C ALA A 143 1.90 -12.82 -8.81
N TYR A 144 1.68 -11.61 -8.28
CA TYR A 144 2.22 -10.37 -8.85
C TYR A 144 3.58 -9.97 -8.24
N ALA A 145 3.69 -9.87 -6.91
CA ALA A 145 4.90 -9.41 -6.22
C ALA A 145 5.95 -10.51 -5.97
N GLY A 146 5.62 -11.76 -6.33
CA GLY A 146 6.47 -12.92 -6.11
C GLY A 146 6.40 -13.48 -4.68
N LYS A 147 6.99 -14.65 -4.47
CA LYS A 147 7.03 -15.35 -3.16
C LYS A 147 7.84 -14.62 -2.09
N GLY A 148 8.65 -13.63 -2.47
CA GLY A 148 9.31 -12.72 -1.53
C GLY A 148 8.31 -11.79 -0.82
N TYR A 149 7.10 -11.61 -1.34
CA TYR A 149 6.03 -10.86 -0.70
C TYR A 149 5.32 -11.75 0.33
N ARG A 150 5.72 -11.62 1.60
CA ARG A 150 5.32 -12.54 2.67
C ARG A 150 3.95 -12.23 3.28
N VAL A 151 2.97 -11.88 2.45
CA VAL A 151 1.57 -11.67 2.87
C VAL A 151 0.95 -12.96 3.46
N ASP A 152 1.50 -14.13 3.12
CA ASP A 152 1.16 -15.43 3.72
C ASP A 152 1.42 -15.51 5.23
N LEU A 153 2.31 -14.66 5.76
CA LEU A 153 2.63 -14.62 7.18
C LEU A 153 1.72 -13.69 7.98
N LEU A 154 0.92 -12.86 7.30
CA LEU A 154 -0.01 -11.96 7.97
C LEU A 154 -1.27 -12.73 8.41
N PRO A 155 -1.91 -12.33 9.51
CA PRO A 155 -3.26 -12.80 9.80
C PRO A 155 -4.20 -12.41 8.66
N LEU A 156 -5.19 -13.26 8.37
CA LEU A 156 -6.13 -12.95 7.30
C LEU A 156 -6.96 -11.72 7.65
N LEU A 157 -7.47 -11.69 8.89
CA LEU A 157 -8.33 -10.63 9.40
C LEU A 157 -7.52 -9.60 10.20
N PRO A 158 -8.06 -8.39 10.41
CA PRO A 158 -7.56 -7.48 11.42
C PRO A 158 -7.45 -8.15 12.79
N LEU A 159 -6.45 -7.78 13.59
CA LEU A 159 -6.05 -8.49 14.81
C LEU A 159 -7.22 -8.80 15.75
N ASN A 160 -8.11 -7.83 15.99
CA ASN A 160 -9.27 -8.01 16.86
C ASN A 160 -10.26 -9.07 16.35
N LYS A 161 -10.44 -9.17 15.03
CA LYS A 161 -11.31 -10.17 14.39
C LYS A 161 -10.64 -11.53 14.31
N GLU A 162 -9.33 -11.57 14.10
CA GLU A 162 -8.57 -12.82 14.12
C GLU A 162 -8.61 -13.43 15.52
N ILE A 163 -8.37 -12.64 16.57
CA ILE A 163 -8.48 -13.10 17.98
C ILE A 163 -9.89 -13.64 18.26
N LYS A 164 -10.94 -12.88 17.90
CA LYS A 164 -12.33 -13.32 18.08
C LYS A 164 -12.58 -14.66 17.38
N TYR A 165 -12.15 -14.80 16.14
CA TYR A 165 -12.31 -16.03 15.37
C TYR A 165 -11.70 -17.23 16.09
N TRP A 166 -10.46 -17.13 16.60
CA TRP A 166 -9.79 -18.24 17.27
C TRP A 166 -10.43 -18.60 18.61
N ILE A 167 -10.96 -17.61 19.35
CA ILE A 167 -11.64 -17.86 20.63
C ILE A 167 -13.03 -18.47 20.41
N THR A 168 -13.76 -18.06 19.36
CA THR A 168 -15.12 -18.55 19.10
C THR A 168 -15.16 -19.78 18.20
N ARG A 169 -14.00 -20.36 17.88
CA ARG A 169 -13.90 -21.54 17.01
C ARG A 169 -14.34 -22.78 17.80
N GLN A 170 -15.63 -23.08 17.75
CA GLN A 170 -16.15 -24.42 18.02
C GLN A 170 -15.84 -25.35 16.84
#